data_AF-A0AA88N398-F1
#
_entry.id   AF-A0AA88N398-F1
#
_cell.length_a   1.000
_cell.length_b   1.000
_cell.length_c   1.000
_cell.angle_alpha   90.00
_cell.angle_beta   90.00
_cell.angle_gamma   90.00
#
_symmetry.space_group_name_H-M   'P 1'
#
loop_
_entity.id
_entity.type
_entity.pdbx_description
1 polymer ?
#
loop_
_entity_poly.entity_id
_entity_poly.type
_entity_poly.pdbx_seq_one_letter_code
_entity_poly.pdbx_strand_id
1 'polypeptide(L)'
;MKIHPILFLCFLSALMDPNGSITIHRKKEGTNFKIQWQIKSSESWKFLCRNDCKDGVILINTTENRAENGSYSIEYTTRSSPGGVLQVNIKNLTKSDSGRYRCGVGNSPRDFEVKVIDAQGKEINIHIGDEGGTASVACYFPSDKSTKFFCQGECKGGKILINTTKNETRSDRYSITYAEESVRKRFLLRAIITQLNMSDSGRYTCGLGESLDEASIQEFDICVTDNPSKPGCTLQSDPSTSTSTTHALFLTLVICLPVAVVLVTVVLLSLQRLRETKASRRNKDVTLLAVTYENEIFQHSHSDGQSIDEEAATV
;
A
#
# COMPACT_ATOMS: atom_id res chain seq x y z
N MET A 1 60.16 32.92 4.62
CA MET A 1 58.97 32.75 3.75
C MET A 1 57.78 32.35 4.62
N LYS A 2 56.55 32.76 4.28
CA LYS A 2 55.32 32.23 4.87
C LYS A 2 54.78 31.14 3.94
N ILE A 3 54.58 29.92 4.43
CA ILE A 3 53.99 28.82 3.66
C ILE A 3 52.50 28.76 4.02
N HIS A 4 51.62 28.86 3.02
CA HIS A 4 50.17 28.83 3.23
C HIS A 4 49.65 27.39 3.36
N PRO A 5 48.96 27.03 4.46
CA PRO A 5 48.33 25.71 4.62
C PRO A 5 46.98 25.66 3.88
N ILE A 6 47.00 25.72 2.55
CA ILE A 6 45.79 25.68 1.70
C ILE A 6 45.91 24.52 0.68
N LEU A 7 46.07 23.30 1.19
CA LEU A 7 46.01 22.07 0.38
C LEU A 7 45.64 20.81 1.19
N PHE A 8 44.64 20.89 2.06
CA PHE A 8 44.18 19.71 2.84
C PHE A 8 42.66 19.63 3.04
N LEU A 9 41.87 20.06 2.04
CA LEU A 9 40.39 20.00 2.05
C LEU A 9 39.80 19.52 0.70
N CYS A 10 40.34 18.43 0.14
CA CYS A 10 39.84 17.83 -1.13
C CYS A 10 39.79 16.28 -1.14
N PHE A 11 39.82 15.61 0.01
CA PHE A 11 39.79 14.14 0.10
C PHE A 11 38.64 13.59 0.96
N LEU A 12 37.42 14.09 0.72
CA LEU A 12 36.18 13.44 1.20
C LEU A 12 35.04 13.48 0.17
N SER A 13 35.35 13.77 -1.09
CA SER A 13 34.45 13.57 -2.23
C SER A 13 34.02 12.11 -2.27
N ALA A 14 32.73 11.84 -2.07
CA ALA A 14 32.21 10.48 -2.08
C ALA A 14 32.44 9.83 -3.45
N LEU A 15 32.99 8.60 -3.46
CA LEU A 15 33.00 7.73 -4.63
C LEU A 15 31.58 7.19 -4.87
N MET A 16 30.70 8.07 -5.34
CA MET A 16 29.43 7.69 -5.95
C MET A 16 29.68 7.26 -7.39
N ASP A 17 28.99 6.21 -7.85
CA ASP A 17 28.94 5.88 -9.28
C ASP A 17 28.48 7.12 -10.07
N PRO A 18 29.07 7.44 -11.24
CA PRO A 18 28.81 8.67 -11.99
C PRO A 18 27.41 8.77 -12.65
N ASN A 19 26.45 7.96 -12.19
CA ASN A 19 25.04 7.99 -12.58
C ASN A 19 24.08 8.33 -11.42
N GLY A 20 24.56 8.56 -10.19
CA GLY A 20 23.84 9.17 -9.05
C GLY A 20 22.64 8.43 -8.42
N SER A 21 21.89 7.64 -9.21
CA SER A 21 20.55 7.16 -8.85
C SER A 21 20.57 5.94 -7.93
N ILE A 22 20.25 6.16 -6.64
CA ILE A 22 19.95 5.09 -5.69
C ILE A 22 18.53 4.57 -5.97
N THR A 23 18.37 3.24 -5.98
CA THR A 23 17.06 2.60 -6.08
C THR A 23 16.60 2.09 -4.71
N ILE A 24 15.39 2.50 -4.30
CA ILE A 24 14.68 1.94 -3.14
C ILE A 24 13.77 0.82 -3.63
N HIS A 25 14.00 -0.39 -3.13
CA HIS A 25 13.17 -1.56 -3.38
C HIS A 25 12.12 -1.70 -2.27
N ARG A 26 10.87 -1.31 -2.52
CA ARG A 26 9.78 -1.64 -1.59
C ARG A 26 9.42 -3.13 -1.70
N LYS A 27 9.51 -3.86 -0.59
CA LYS A 27 9.28 -5.31 -0.51
C LYS A 27 8.45 -5.68 0.71
N LYS A 28 7.52 -6.63 0.59
CA LYS A 28 6.65 -7.02 1.71
C LYS A 28 7.43 -7.80 2.77
N GLU A 29 7.06 -7.59 4.03
CA GLU A 29 7.55 -8.39 5.16
C GLU A 29 7.30 -9.90 4.94
N GLY A 30 8.24 -10.74 5.38
CA GLY A 30 8.26 -12.18 5.14
C GLY A 30 8.73 -12.61 3.74
N THR A 31 8.91 -11.70 2.78
CA THR A 31 9.37 -12.06 1.42
C THR A 31 10.89 -12.24 1.33
N ASN A 32 11.35 -12.97 0.31
CA ASN A 32 12.76 -13.05 -0.04
C ASN A 32 13.11 -11.96 -1.06
N PHE A 33 14.08 -11.10 -0.74
CA PHE A 33 14.62 -10.13 -1.69
C PHE A 33 15.85 -10.70 -2.40
N LYS A 34 15.92 -10.51 -3.72
CA LYS A 34 17.05 -10.90 -4.56
C LYS A 34 17.33 -9.81 -5.58
N ILE A 35 18.59 -9.43 -5.69
CA ILE A 35 19.10 -8.43 -6.63
C ILE A 35 20.45 -8.88 -7.19
N GLN A 36 20.83 -8.39 -8.37
CA GLN A 36 22.05 -8.83 -9.05
C GLN A 36 22.58 -7.80 -10.04
N TRP A 37 23.90 -7.59 -10.05
CA TRP A 37 24.61 -6.68 -10.95
C TRP A 37 25.67 -7.42 -11.75
N GLN A 38 25.87 -6.98 -13.00
CA GLN A 38 27.10 -7.26 -13.72
C GLN A 38 28.21 -6.36 -13.15
N ILE A 39 29.33 -6.95 -12.74
CA ILE A 39 30.47 -6.23 -12.16
C ILE A 39 31.72 -6.53 -12.98
N LYS A 40 32.37 -5.48 -13.46
CA LYS A 40 33.59 -5.53 -14.29
C LYS A 40 34.85 -5.56 -13.40
N SER A 41 34.93 -6.57 -12.53
CA SER A 41 36.02 -6.75 -11.57
C SER A 41 36.58 -8.17 -11.65
N SER A 42 37.91 -8.27 -11.63
CA SER A 42 38.64 -9.54 -11.52
C SER A 42 39.15 -9.81 -10.10
N GLU A 43 38.79 -8.98 -9.12
CA GLU A 43 39.22 -9.16 -7.73
C GLU A 43 38.55 -10.38 -7.07
N SER A 44 39.28 -11.04 -6.18
CA SER A 44 38.84 -12.26 -5.50
C SER A 44 37.83 -12.01 -4.39
N TRP A 45 37.92 -10.89 -3.67
CA TRP A 45 37.04 -10.62 -2.53
C TRP A 45 35.68 -10.02 -2.93
N LYS A 46 34.64 -10.41 -2.22
CA LYS A 46 33.26 -9.93 -2.34
C LYS A 46 32.70 -9.57 -0.97
N PHE A 47 31.77 -8.63 -0.93
CA PHE A 47 31.23 -8.11 0.32
C PHE A 47 29.76 -7.70 0.22
N LEU A 48 29.11 -7.63 1.39
CA LEU A 48 27.82 -7.04 1.65
C LEU A 48 27.85 -6.39 3.05
N CYS A 49 27.41 -5.14 3.16
CA CYS A 49 27.33 -4.40 4.42
C CYS A 49 26.05 -3.54 4.46
N ARG A 50 25.73 -2.99 5.64
CA ARG A 50 24.83 -1.85 5.76
C ARG A 50 25.57 -0.54 5.45
N ASN A 51 24.87 0.47 4.96
CA ASN A 51 25.41 1.80 4.66
C ASN A 51 26.64 1.76 3.74
N ASP A 52 27.76 2.41 4.12
CA ASP A 52 28.90 2.67 3.23
C ASP A 52 30.09 1.69 3.40
N CYS A 53 29.96 0.74 4.33
CA CYS A 53 30.97 -0.21 4.83
C CYS A 53 32.14 0.38 5.66
N LYS A 54 32.14 1.68 6.01
CA LYS A 54 33.11 2.26 6.96
C LYS A 54 32.49 2.38 8.35
N ASP A 55 31.35 3.05 8.42
CA ASP A 55 30.54 3.21 9.64
C ASP A 55 29.40 2.17 9.71
N GLY A 56 29.44 1.18 8.80
CA GLY A 56 28.37 0.23 8.54
C GLY A 56 28.69 -1.20 8.99
N VAL A 57 27.67 -1.90 9.48
CA VAL A 57 27.78 -3.33 9.86
C VAL A 57 28.12 -4.17 8.62
N ILE A 58 29.28 -4.84 8.65
CA ILE A 58 29.66 -5.85 7.65
C ILE A 58 28.79 -7.09 7.87
N LEU A 59 28.05 -7.50 6.83
CA LEU A 59 27.17 -8.66 6.86
C LEU A 59 27.86 -9.89 6.26
N ILE A 60 28.59 -9.71 5.16
CA ILE A 60 29.41 -10.73 4.51
C ILE A 60 30.70 -10.08 4.00
N ASN A 61 31.84 -10.74 4.22
CA ASN A 61 33.11 -10.47 3.55
C ASN A 61 33.78 -11.83 3.28
N THR A 62 34.19 -12.11 2.04
CA THR A 62 34.72 -13.42 1.64
C THR A 62 35.53 -13.35 0.35
N THR A 63 36.46 -14.29 0.15
CA THR A 63 37.08 -14.57 -1.16
C THR A 63 36.31 -15.59 -2.00
N GLU A 64 35.38 -16.32 -1.38
CA GLU A 64 34.63 -17.40 -2.03
C GLU A 64 33.54 -16.90 -2.97
N ASN A 65 33.24 -17.70 -4.01
CA ASN A 65 32.16 -17.37 -4.95
C ASN A 65 30.75 -17.54 -4.36
N ARG A 66 30.60 -18.10 -3.15
CA ARG A 66 29.35 -18.15 -2.40
C ARG A 66 29.62 -17.95 -0.91
N ALA A 67 28.75 -17.24 -0.21
CA ALA A 67 28.74 -17.17 1.25
C ALA A 67 27.32 -16.87 1.76
N GLU A 68 26.97 -17.39 2.93
CA GLU A 68 25.74 -17.07 3.66
C GLU A 68 26.09 -16.66 5.10
N ASN A 69 25.33 -15.71 5.66
CA ASN A 69 25.38 -15.32 7.06
C ASN A 69 23.95 -14.96 7.53
N GLY A 70 23.33 -15.86 8.30
CA GLY A 70 21.94 -15.71 8.74
C GLY A 70 20.96 -15.64 7.56
N SER A 71 20.19 -14.55 7.48
CA SER A 71 19.27 -14.26 6.37
C SER A 71 19.98 -13.81 5.09
N TYR A 72 21.22 -13.32 5.17
CA TYR A 72 21.96 -12.74 4.05
C TYR A 72 22.76 -13.81 3.29
N SER A 73 22.78 -13.73 1.96
CA SER A 73 23.75 -14.48 1.16
C SER A 73 24.17 -13.80 -0.14
N ILE A 74 25.35 -14.17 -0.63
CA ILE A 74 25.87 -13.75 -1.93
C ILE A 74 26.29 -14.94 -2.79
N GLU A 75 26.18 -14.76 -4.10
CA GLU A 75 26.67 -15.68 -5.12
C GLU A 75 27.30 -14.88 -6.26
N TYR A 76 28.57 -15.17 -6.57
CA TYR A 76 29.28 -14.59 -7.70
C TYR A 76 29.48 -15.65 -8.78
N THR A 77 28.95 -15.38 -9.98
CA THR A 77 29.16 -16.24 -11.15
C THR A 77 30.04 -15.51 -12.16
N THR A 78 31.29 -15.96 -12.33
CA THR A 78 32.15 -15.55 -13.45
C THR A 78 31.45 -15.89 -14.77
N ARG A 79 31.36 -14.91 -15.68
CA ARG A 79 30.64 -15.07 -16.98
C ARG A 79 31.41 -14.51 -18.17
N SER A 80 32.21 -13.45 -17.99
CA SER A 80 32.98 -12.83 -19.07
C SER A 80 34.14 -12.04 -18.49
N SER A 81 35.38 -12.41 -18.81
CA SER A 81 36.57 -11.70 -18.31
C SER A 81 36.70 -10.30 -18.92
N PRO A 82 37.03 -9.24 -18.14
CA PRO A 82 37.16 -9.22 -16.68
C PRO A 82 35.83 -8.93 -15.98
N GLY A 83 35.22 -9.93 -15.35
CA GLY A 83 33.96 -9.75 -14.62
C GLY A 83 33.03 -10.97 -14.51
N GLY A 84 31.86 -10.70 -13.93
CA GLY A 84 30.84 -11.69 -13.63
C GLY A 84 29.58 -11.03 -13.08
N VAL A 85 28.65 -11.87 -12.61
CA VAL A 85 27.41 -11.41 -11.96
C VAL A 85 27.52 -11.65 -10.46
N LEU A 86 27.42 -10.59 -9.66
CA LEU A 86 27.19 -10.68 -8.23
C LEU A 86 25.69 -10.66 -7.98
N GLN A 87 25.19 -11.69 -7.30
CA GLN A 87 23.83 -11.79 -6.79
C GLN A 87 23.85 -11.65 -5.28
N VAL A 88 22.98 -10.79 -4.74
CA VAL A 88 22.71 -10.63 -3.31
C VAL A 88 21.30 -11.16 -3.04
N ASN A 89 21.13 -11.85 -1.91
CA ASN A 89 19.87 -12.41 -1.46
C ASN A 89 19.65 -12.12 0.04
N ILE A 90 18.45 -11.73 0.43
CA ILE A 90 18.02 -11.53 1.82
C ILE A 90 16.75 -12.37 2.03
N LYS A 91 16.85 -13.38 2.89
CA LYS A 91 15.77 -14.33 3.19
C LYS A 91 14.84 -13.77 4.26
N ASN A 92 13.53 -13.94 4.09
CA ASN A 92 12.49 -13.61 5.08
C ASN A 92 12.64 -12.18 5.68
N LEU A 93 12.49 -11.16 4.83
CA LEU A 93 12.65 -9.74 5.19
C LEU A 93 11.81 -9.34 6.40
N THR A 94 12.43 -8.65 7.35
CA THR A 94 11.79 -8.02 8.51
C THR A 94 11.80 -6.49 8.40
N LYS A 95 11.01 -5.75 9.19
CA LYS A 95 11.12 -4.27 9.26
C LYS A 95 12.57 -3.78 9.46
N SER A 96 13.36 -4.49 10.27
CA SER A 96 14.79 -4.26 10.54
C SER A 96 15.73 -4.50 9.35
N ASP A 97 15.28 -5.18 8.29
CA ASP A 97 15.99 -5.27 7.01
C ASP A 97 15.76 -4.06 6.11
N SER A 98 15.00 -3.07 6.55
CA SER A 98 14.94 -1.76 5.89
C SER A 98 16.27 -1.01 6.03
N GLY A 99 16.54 -0.11 5.07
CA GLY A 99 17.69 0.79 5.06
C GLY A 99 18.66 0.51 3.91
N ARG A 100 19.77 1.25 3.89
CA ARG A 100 20.77 1.19 2.83
C ARG A 100 21.74 0.03 3.02
N TYR A 101 22.11 -0.56 1.89
CA TYR A 101 23.10 -1.62 1.77
C TYR A 101 24.12 -1.23 0.70
N ARG A 102 25.34 -1.73 0.87
CA ARG A 102 26.38 -1.72 -0.16
C ARG A 102 26.96 -3.11 -0.31
N CYS A 103 27.17 -3.52 -1.55
CA CYS A 103 27.82 -4.79 -1.89
C CYS A 103 28.81 -4.59 -3.03
N GLY A 104 29.70 -5.54 -3.29
CA GLY A 104 30.60 -5.44 -4.44
C GLY A 104 31.54 -6.63 -4.61
N VAL A 105 32.36 -6.52 -5.65
CA VAL A 105 33.50 -7.42 -5.92
C VAL A 105 34.72 -6.55 -6.15
N GLY A 106 35.69 -6.63 -5.25
CA GLY A 106 36.79 -5.67 -5.26
C GLY A 106 36.35 -4.23 -5.03
N ASN A 107 37.09 -3.29 -5.60
CA ASN A 107 36.84 -1.85 -5.56
C ASN A 107 35.66 -1.41 -6.48
N SER A 108 34.69 -2.30 -6.74
CA SER A 108 33.47 -2.04 -7.50
C SER A 108 32.22 -2.18 -6.61
N PRO A 109 31.91 -1.17 -5.77
CA PRO A 109 30.71 -1.15 -4.93
C PRO A 109 29.43 -0.92 -5.74
N ARG A 110 28.29 -1.32 -5.17
CA ARG A 110 26.93 -1.03 -5.64
C ARG A 110 26.06 -0.74 -4.43
N ASP A 111 25.41 0.42 -4.42
CA ASP A 111 24.49 0.86 -3.37
C ASP A 111 23.04 0.55 -3.76
N PHE A 112 22.24 0.13 -2.77
CA PHE A 112 20.79 -0.02 -2.91
C PHE A 112 20.11 0.21 -1.56
N GLU A 113 18.81 0.50 -1.58
CA GLU A 113 17.99 0.58 -0.37
C GLU A 113 16.87 -0.46 -0.42
N VAL A 114 16.59 -1.11 0.71
CA VAL A 114 15.40 -1.94 0.90
C VAL A 114 14.45 -1.18 1.83
N LYS A 115 13.15 -1.16 1.50
CA LYS A 115 12.11 -0.64 2.39
C LYS A 115 11.06 -1.72 2.61
N VAL A 116 11.01 -2.27 3.82
CA VAL A 116 10.13 -3.40 4.14
C VAL A 116 8.74 -2.88 4.53
N ILE A 117 7.78 -3.12 3.63
CA ILE A 117 6.40 -2.65 3.72
C ILE A 117 5.47 -3.74 4.27
N ASP A 118 4.32 -3.31 4.76
CA ASP A 118 3.25 -4.19 5.26
C ASP A 118 2.57 -4.95 4.12
N ALA A 119 1.85 -6.02 4.47
CA ALA A 119 1.23 -6.93 3.49
C ALA A 119 0.26 -6.23 2.52
N GLN A 120 -0.31 -5.09 2.90
CA GLN A 120 -1.22 -4.26 2.12
C GLN A 120 -0.52 -3.35 1.12
N GLY A 121 0.74 -2.95 1.37
CA GLY A 121 1.43 -1.95 0.56
C GLY A 121 1.79 -2.43 -0.85
N LYS A 122 1.92 -1.50 -1.81
CA LYS A 122 2.34 -1.82 -3.19
C LYS A 122 3.87 -1.97 -3.26
N GLU A 123 4.33 -3.13 -3.72
CA GLU A 123 5.74 -3.30 -4.10
C GLU A 123 6.02 -2.49 -5.38
N ILE A 124 6.94 -1.54 -5.27
CA ILE A 124 7.32 -0.63 -6.34
C ILE A 124 8.78 -0.22 -6.11
N ASN A 125 9.57 -0.14 -7.19
CA ASN A 125 10.91 0.42 -7.13
C ASN A 125 10.80 1.93 -7.25
N ILE A 126 11.49 2.68 -6.38
CA ILE A 126 11.65 4.13 -6.50
C ILE A 126 13.08 4.42 -6.92
N HIS A 127 13.25 5.13 -8.03
CA HIS A 127 14.53 5.63 -8.49
C HIS A 127 14.69 7.08 -8.03
N ILE A 128 15.65 7.33 -7.14
CA ILE A 128 16.01 8.67 -6.70
C ILE A 128 16.87 9.31 -7.79
N GLY A 129 16.66 10.59 -8.08
CA GLY A 129 17.57 11.39 -8.90
C GLY A 129 17.62 12.83 -8.40
N ASP A 130 18.77 13.49 -8.57
CA ASP A 130 18.93 14.90 -8.20
C ASP A 130 18.30 15.82 -9.27
N GLU A 131 17.81 17.01 -8.87
CA GLU A 131 17.38 18.04 -9.83
C GLU A 131 18.56 18.50 -10.71
N GLY A 132 18.27 18.74 -11.99
CA GLY A 132 19.26 18.87 -13.07
C GLY A 132 19.93 17.55 -13.50
N GLY A 133 19.78 16.48 -12.72
CA GLY A 133 20.41 15.18 -12.92
C GLY A 133 19.78 14.33 -14.02
N THR A 134 19.99 13.00 -13.94
CA THR A 134 19.48 12.03 -14.93
C THR A 134 19.00 10.76 -14.25
N ALA A 135 17.75 10.36 -14.51
CA ALA A 135 17.23 9.06 -14.11
C ALA A 135 17.54 8.03 -15.21
N SER A 136 18.03 6.84 -14.85
CA SER A 136 18.21 5.73 -15.80
C SER A 136 17.66 4.43 -15.23
N VAL A 137 16.48 4.03 -15.71
CA VAL A 137 15.71 2.90 -15.19
C VAL A 137 15.80 1.70 -16.13
N ALA A 138 15.93 0.51 -15.57
CA ALA A 138 16.14 -0.75 -16.30
C ALA A 138 14.95 -1.71 -16.10
N CYS A 139 14.21 -1.97 -17.16
CA CYS A 139 13.04 -2.85 -17.17
C CYS A 139 13.34 -4.18 -17.87
N TYR A 140 12.99 -5.31 -17.24
CA TYR A 140 13.46 -6.64 -17.65
C TYR A 140 12.33 -7.61 -18.00
N PHE A 141 12.12 -7.86 -19.28
CA PHE A 141 11.02 -8.66 -19.81
C PHE A 141 11.47 -10.09 -20.17
N PRO A 142 10.57 -11.09 -20.15
CA PRO A 142 10.91 -12.50 -20.41
C PRO A 142 10.95 -12.87 -21.91
N SER A 143 10.40 -12.02 -22.78
CA SER A 143 10.24 -12.27 -24.22
C SER A 143 10.48 -10.99 -25.03
N ASP A 144 11.00 -11.14 -26.25
CA ASP A 144 11.14 -10.04 -27.22
C ASP A 144 9.77 -9.60 -27.74
N LYS A 145 9.65 -8.33 -28.13
CA LYS A 145 8.46 -7.73 -28.74
C LYS A 145 8.82 -6.58 -29.67
N SER A 146 7.99 -6.41 -30.70
CA SER A 146 8.23 -5.44 -31.78
C SER A 146 8.25 -3.98 -31.30
N THR A 147 7.34 -3.61 -30.39
CA THR A 147 7.14 -2.22 -29.96
C THR A 147 7.56 -2.01 -28.51
N LYS A 148 8.23 -0.87 -28.26
CA LYS A 148 8.84 -0.47 -26.99
C LYS A 148 8.23 0.84 -26.51
N PHE A 149 7.83 0.90 -25.24
CA PHE A 149 7.03 1.99 -24.66
C PHE A 149 7.69 2.59 -23.41
N PHE A 150 7.57 3.91 -23.25
CA PHE A 150 7.89 4.62 -22.02
C PHE A 150 6.88 5.76 -21.79
N CYS A 151 6.30 5.83 -20.59
CA CYS A 151 5.11 6.64 -20.27
C CYS A 151 5.20 7.25 -18.87
N GLN A 152 4.58 8.41 -18.67
CA GLN A 152 4.40 9.02 -17.34
C GLN A 152 3.05 8.56 -16.76
N GLY A 153 3.08 7.76 -15.70
CA GLY A 153 1.89 7.04 -15.21
C GLY A 153 1.43 5.96 -16.20
N GLU A 154 0.11 5.80 -16.34
CA GLU A 154 -0.49 4.91 -17.33
C GLU A 154 -0.17 5.34 -18.77
N CYS A 155 0.08 4.38 -19.67
CA CYS A 155 0.32 4.62 -21.10
C CYS A 155 -0.96 4.98 -21.90
N LYS A 156 -1.73 5.95 -21.41
CA LYS A 156 -3.02 6.40 -21.95
C LYS A 156 -3.12 7.92 -21.93
N GLY A 157 -4.11 8.49 -22.65
CA GLY A 157 -4.48 9.90 -22.51
C GLY A 157 -3.34 10.91 -22.75
N GLY A 158 -2.49 10.67 -23.76
CA GLY A 158 -1.39 11.57 -24.12
C GLY A 158 -0.11 11.44 -23.29
N LYS A 159 -0.07 10.58 -22.25
CA LYS A 159 1.11 10.44 -21.36
C LYS A 159 2.22 9.51 -21.88
N ILE A 160 2.25 9.27 -23.19
CA ILE A 160 3.23 8.40 -23.86
C ILE A 160 4.42 9.26 -24.25
N LEU A 161 5.58 9.03 -23.61
CA LEU A 161 6.80 9.81 -23.82
C LEU A 161 7.57 9.28 -25.04
N ILE A 162 7.64 7.95 -25.18
CA ILE A 162 8.21 7.24 -26.32
C ILE A 162 7.34 6.02 -26.65
N ASN A 163 7.05 5.86 -27.95
CA ASN A 163 6.50 4.66 -28.57
C ASN A 163 7.27 4.45 -29.89
N THR A 164 7.89 3.29 -30.07
CA THR A 164 8.78 3.02 -31.21
C THR A 164 9.01 1.53 -31.39
N THR A 165 9.33 1.09 -32.62
CA THR A 165 9.83 -0.27 -32.89
C THR A 165 11.37 -0.35 -32.90
N LYS A 166 12.06 0.79 -32.87
CA LYS A 166 13.53 0.86 -32.91
C LYS A 166 14.14 0.47 -31.57
N ASN A 167 15.32 -0.16 -31.61
CA ASN A 167 16.06 -0.53 -30.40
C ASN A 167 16.75 0.66 -29.70
N GLU A 168 16.80 1.83 -30.34
CA GLU A 168 17.16 3.10 -29.72
C GLU A 168 16.26 4.21 -30.27
N THR A 169 15.81 5.12 -29.41
CA THR A 169 15.03 6.30 -29.78
C THR A 169 15.15 7.37 -28.70
N ARG A 170 15.25 8.63 -29.13
CA ARG A 170 15.22 9.81 -28.27
C ARG A 170 14.06 10.72 -28.66
N SER A 171 13.40 11.32 -27.66
CA SER A 171 12.37 12.34 -27.80
C SER A 171 12.64 13.40 -26.72
N ASP A 172 13.13 14.58 -27.12
CA ASP A 172 13.51 15.67 -26.21
C ASP A 172 14.48 15.22 -25.08
N ARG A 173 14.08 15.32 -23.79
CA ARG A 173 14.84 14.88 -22.61
C ARG A 173 14.81 13.37 -22.38
N TYR A 174 13.89 12.66 -23.03
CA TYR A 174 13.63 11.24 -22.84
C TYR A 174 14.37 10.39 -23.89
N SER A 175 14.89 9.23 -23.50
CA SER A 175 15.34 8.22 -24.45
C SER A 175 15.09 6.80 -23.96
N ILE A 176 15.03 5.86 -24.90
CA ILE A 176 15.14 4.43 -24.61
C ILE A 176 16.32 3.81 -25.33
N THR A 177 16.92 2.78 -24.72
CA THR A 177 17.77 1.79 -25.40
C THR A 177 17.31 0.37 -25.06
N TYR A 178 17.41 -0.53 -26.02
CA TYR A 178 16.92 -1.90 -25.95
C TYR A 178 18.00 -2.90 -26.34
N ALA A 179 18.19 -3.93 -25.50
CA ALA A 179 19.14 -5.00 -25.76
C ALA A 179 18.68 -6.32 -25.11
N GLU A 180 19.09 -7.45 -25.68
CA GLU A 180 19.00 -8.73 -24.99
C GLU A 180 20.11 -8.82 -23.92
N GLU A 181 19.74 -9.06 -22.65
CA GLU A 181 20.68 -9.49 -21.63
C GLU A 181 20.87 -11.01 -21.72
N SER A 182 21.74 -11.44 -22.65
CA SER A 182 22.01 -12.85 -22.97
C SER A 182 22.39 -13.70 -21.74
N VAL A 183 22.99 -13.09 -20.71
CA VAL A 183 23.35 -13.75 -19.43
C VAL A 183 22.11 -14.25 -18.67
N ARG A 184 20.98 -13.54 -18.78
CA ARG A 184 19.72 -13.84 -18.08
C ARG A 184 18.62 -14.37 -19.00
N LYS A 185 18.82 -14.34 -20.33
CA LYS A 185 17.77 -14.54 -21.35
C LYS A 185 16.55 -13.64 -21.08
N ARG A 186 16.82 -12.35 -20.87
CA ARG A 186 15.81 -11.31 -20.61
C ARG A 186 16.06 -10.13 -21.52
N PHE A 187 15.00 -9.42 -21.84
CA PHE A 187 15.04 -8.27 -22.72
C PHE A 187 15.04 -7.00 -21.87
N LEU A 188 16.14 -6.25 -21.95
CA LEU A 188 16.38 -5.04 -21.19
C LEU A 188 15.92 -3.84 -22.02
N LEU A 189 14.85 -3.20 -21.56
CA LEU A 189 14.46 -1.87 -21.98
C LEU A 189 14.96 -0.88 -20.92
N ARG A 190 15.95 -0.06 -21.28
CA ARG A 190 16.42 1.04 -20.44
C ARG A 190 15.71 2.33 -20.84
N ALA A 191 15.01 2.95 -19.90
CA ALA A 191 14.43 4.28 -20.04
C ALA A 191 15.32 5.32 -19.37
N ILE A 192 15.43 6.52 -19.95
CA ILE A 192 16.26 7.61 -19.44
C ILE A 192 15.46 8.91 -19.46
N ILE A 193 15.56 9.71 -18.39
CA ILE A 193 15.13 11.11 -18.34
C ILE A 193 16.36 11.96 -18.00
N THR A 194 16.70 12.92 -18.86
CA THR A 194 17.82 13.87 -18.64
C THR A 194 17.31 15.23 -18.16
N GLN A 195 18.15 15.99 -17.45
CA GLN A 195 17.80 17.29 -16.88
C GLN A 195 16.53 17.21 -16.01
N LEU A 196 16.55 16.31 -15.01
CA LEU A 196 15.42 16.10 -14.10
C LEU A 196 14.96 17.41 -13.45
N ASN A 197 13.66 17.58 -13.26
CA ASN A 197 13.09 18.67 -12.47
C ASN A 197 12.12 18.11 -11.41
N MET A 198 11.80 18.86 -10.35
CA MET A 198 10.95 18.35 -9.26
C MET A 198 9.59 17.79 -9.72
N SER A 199 9.02 18.27 -10.85
CA SER A 199 7.76 17.75 -11.42
C SER A 199 7.89 16.49 -12.29
N ASP A 200 9.11 16.01 -12.56
CA ASP A 200 9.36 14.65 -13.05
C ASP A 200 9.21 13.60 -11.92
N SER A 201 8.87 14.02 -10.70
CA SER A 201 8.56 13.09 -9.59
C SER A 201 7.18 12.44 -9.79
N GLY A 202 7.12 11.12 -9.70
CA GLY A 202 5.87 10.37 -9.74
C GLY A 202 6.01 9.00 -10.39
N ARG A 203 4.86 8.42 -10.75
CA ARG A 203 4.78 7.10 -11.39
C ARG A 203 5.19 7.17 -12.86
N TYR A 204 5.91 6.16 -13.32
CA TYR A 204 6.24 5.90 -14.72
C TYR A 204 5.97 4.44 -15.07
N THR A 205 5.80 4.18 -16.38
CA THR A 205 5.61 2.84 -16.93
C THR A 205 6.54 2.64 -18.13
N CYS A 206 7.22 1.50 -18.17
CA CYS A 206 7.93 0.99 -19.34
C CYS A 206 7.22 -0.27 -19.86
N GLY A 207 7.26 -0.54 -21.16
CA GLY A 207 6.55 -1.70 -21.71
C GLY A 207 7.13 -2.26 -23.01
N LEU A 208 6.77 -3.51 -23.29
CA LEU A 208 7.08 -4.26 -24.50
C LEU A 208 5.82 -5.01 -24.98
N GLY A 209 5.43 -4.82 -26.24
CA GLY A 209 4.22 -5.43 -26.82
C GLY A 209 4.21 -5.36 -28.34
N GLU A 210 3.19 -5.94 -28.98
CA GLU A 210 2.88 -5.61 -30.39
C GLU A 210 2.14 -4.27 -30.45
N SER A 211 1.18 -4.09 -29.54
CA SER A 211 0.40 -2.87 -29.30
C SER A 211 0.57 -2.39 -27.85
N LEU A 212 0.00 -1.22 -27.51
CA LEU A 212 -0.05 -0.72 -26.14
C LEU A 212 -0.96 -1.57 -25.24
N ASP A 213 -2.06 -2.08 -25.78
CA ASP A 213 -3.05 -2.87 -25.03
C ASP A 213 -2.59 -4.33 -24.80
N GLU A 214 -1.68 -4.82 -25.66
CA GLU A 214 -1.00 -6.12 -25.50
C GLU A 214 0.39 -6.00 -24.81
N ALA A 215 0.73 -4.83 -24.28
CA ALA A 215 2.03 -4.60 -23.68
C ALA A 215 2.20 -5.33 -22.33
N SER A 216 3.25 -6.14 -22.23
CA SER A 216 3.84 -6.44 -20.92
C SER A 216 4.43 -5.15 -20.37
N ILE A 217 4.01 -4.72 -19.19
CA ILE A 217 4.44 -3.47 -18.55
C ILE A 217 5.17 -3.70 -17.22
N GLN A 218 6.04 -2.76 -16.86
CA GLN A 218 6.62 -2.62 -15.53
C GLN A 218 6.40 -1.18 -15.05
N GLU A 219 5.77 -1.04 -13.88
CA GLU A 219 5.65 0.23 -13.17
C GLU A 219 6.92 0.48 -12.33
N PHE A 220 7.31 1.75 -12.22
CA PHE A 220 8.28 2.23 -11.24
C PHE A 220 7.96 3.68 -10.88
N ASP A 221 8.53 4.16 -9.78
CA ASP A 221 8.49 5.57 -9.41
C ASP A 221 9.83 6.25 -9.70
N ILE A 222 9.77 7.52 -10.08
CA ILE A 222 10.91 8.45 -10.00
C ILE A 222 10.62 9.42 -8.86
N CYS A 223 11.63 9.69 -8.05
CA CYS A 223 11.61 10.74 -7.02
C CYS A 223 12.77 11.69 -7.31
N VAL A 224 12.45 12.96 -7.62
CA VAL A 224 13.47 13.99 -7.77
C VAL A 224 13.69 14.69 -6.43
N THR A 225 14.95 15.00 -6.11
CA THR A 225 15.34 15.69 -4.87
C THR A 225 16.27 16.86 -5.16
N ASP A 226 16.18 17.92 -4.36
CA ASP A 226 17.15 19.01 -4.30
C ASP A 226 18.37 18.66 -3.42
N ASN A 227 18.27 17.58 -2.63
CA ASN A 227 19.28 17.19 -1.66
C ASN A 227 19.35 15.65 -1.46
N PRO A 228 20.45 14.97 -1.83
CA PRO A 228 20.60 13.52 -1.66
C PRO A 228 20.89 13.08 -0.22
N SER A 229 21.16 13.99 0.72
CA SER A 229 21.44 13.65 2.13
C SER A 229 20.19 13.42 2.98
N LYS A 230 19.00 13.77 2.49
CA LYS A 230 17.73 13.64 3.20
C LYS A 230 16.70 12.99 2.27
N PRO A 231 16.20 11.76 2.56
CA PRO A 231 15.24 11.08 1.69
C PRO A 231 13.86 11.74 1.75
N GLY A 232 13.65 12.79 0.95
CA GLY A 232 12.38 13.51 0.80
C GLY A 232 11.27 12.70 0.13
N CYS A 233 11.57 11.49 -0.36
CA CYS A 233 10.72 10.63 -1.20
C CYS A 233 9.50 10.02 -0.48
N THR A 234 8.65 10.86 0.11
CA THR A 234 7.31 10.49 0.58
C THR A 234 6.32 10.54 -0.59
N LEU A 235 6.57 9.72 -1.61
CA LEU A 235 5.65 9.56 -2.74
C LEU A 235 4.32 8.98 -2.23
N GLN A 236 3.29 9.83 -2.18
CA GLN A 236 1.96 9.49 -1.67
C GLN A 236 1.36 8.35 -2.50
N SER A 237 1.36 7.17 -1.90
CA SER A 237 0.86 5.91 -2.47
C SER A 237 0.06 5.10 -1.45
N ASP A 238 -0.46 5.79 -0.43
CA ASP A 238 -1.54 5.36 0.44
C ASP A 238 -2.45 6.57 0.70
N PRO A 239 -3.78 6.44 0.61
CA PRO A 239 -4.68 7.44 1.17
C PRO A 239 -4.53 7.36 2.70
N SER A 240 -3.79 8.31 3.27
CA SER A 240 -3.84 8.55 4.71
C SER A 240 -5.30 8.74 5.09
N THR A 241 -5.85 7.81 5.88
CA THR A 241 -7.27 7.85 6.27
C THR A 241 -7.49 8.96 7.28
N SER A 242 -7.48 10.18 6.76
CA SER A 242 -8.24 11.30 7.31
C SER A 242 -9.70 10.86 7.29
N THR A 243 -10.17 10.35 8.43
CA THR A 243 -11.56 10.00 8.68
C THR A 243 -12.40 11.26 8.56
N SER A 244 -12.78 11.60 7.32
CA SER A 244 -13.60 12.76 7.02
C SER A 244 -14.90 12.65 7.81
N THR A 245 -15.06 13.56 8.77
CA THR A 245 -16.09 13.52 9.83
C THR A 245 -17.51 13.44 9.26
N THR A 246 -17.67 13.87 8.00
CA THR A 246 -18.88 13.74 7.18
C THR A 246 -19.44 12.32 7.14
N HIS A 247 -18.64 11.26 6.99
CA HIS A 247 -19.17 9.88 6.90
C HIS A 247 -19.71 9.37 8.24
N ALA A 248 -19.08 9.72 9.36
CA ALA A 248 -19.58 9.39 10.70
C ALA A 248 -20.91 10.12 10.99
N LEU A 249 -21.02 11.39 10.59
CA LEU A 249 -22.27 12.16 10.65
C LEU A 249 -23.36 11.56 9.74
N PHE A 250 -23.02 11.12 8.53
CA PHE A 250 -23.99 10.53 7.61
C PHE A 250 -24.55 9.20 8.13
N LEU A 251 -23.69 8.30 8.63
CA LEU A 251 -24.14 7.02 9.22
C LEU A 251 -24.94 7.23 10.51
N THR A 252 -24.55 8.17 11.36
CA THR A 252 -25.33 8.47 12.58
C THR A 252 -26.68 9.09 12.26
N LEU A 253 -26.80 10.03 11.30
CA LEU A 253 -28.13 10.50 10.86
C LEU A 253 -28.96 9.35 10.24
N VAL A 254 -28.42 8.64 9.25
CA VAL A 254 -29.18 7.64 8.48
C VAL A 254 -29.63 6.45 9.33
N ILE A 255 -28.90 6.08 10.38
CA ILE A 255 -29.25 4.93 11.24
C ILE A 255 -29.96 5.37 12.53
N CYS A 256 -29.49 6.43 13.22
CA CYS A 256 -30.04 6.76 14.54
C CYS A 256 -31.38 7.49 14.45
N LEU A 257 -31.65 8.31 13.42
CA LEU A 257 -32.96 8.95 13.26
C LEU A 257 -34.11 7.95 13.06
N PRO A 258 -34.07 6.99 12.11
CA PRO A 258 -35.17 6.04 11.97
C PRO A 258 -35.34 5.14 13.20
N VAL A 259 -34.25 4.73 13.87
CA VAL A 259 -34.34 3.98 15.14
C VAL A 259 -35.00 4.81 16.24
N ALA A 260 -34.61 6.08 16.41
CA ALA A 260 -35.25 6.98 17.38
C ALA A 260 -36.74 7.23 17.05
N VAL A 261 -37.09 7.40 15.78
CA VAL A 261 -38.49 7.54 15.33
C VAL A 261 -39.29 6.27 15.63
N VAL A 262 -38.74 5.07 15.38
CA VAL A 262 -39.42 3.80 15.70
C VAL A 262 -39.59 3.62 17.21
N LEU A 263 -38.60 3.99 18.03
CA LEU A 263 -38.73 3.97 19.48
C LEU A 263 -39.81 4.95 19.96
N VAL A 264 -39.86 6.17 19.41
CA VAL A 264 -40.91 7.15 19.73
C VAL A 264 -42.29 6.68 19.29
N THR A 265 -42.46 6.08 18.11
CA THR A 265 -43.77 5.56 17.68
C THR A 265 -44.21 4.36 18.53
N VAL A 266 -43.31 3.45 18.91
CA VAL A 266 -43.61 2.35 19.85
C VAL A 266 -44.02 2.89 21.23
N VAL A 267 -43.33 3.92 21.75
CA VAL A 267 -43.72 4.59 23.00
C VAL A 267 -45.10 5.23 22.86
N LEU A 268 -45.36 5.99 21.80
CA LEU A 268 -46.66 6.63 21.55
C LEU A 268 -47.79 5.60 21.40
N LEU A 269 -47.56 4.49 20.69
CA LEU A 269 -48.52 3.39 20.57
C LEU A 269 -48.79 2.71 21.91
N SER A 270 -47.75 2.46 22.72
CA SER A 270 -47.93 1.89 24.07
C SER A 270 -48.71 2.84 25.00
N LEU A 271 -48.47 4.15 24.90
CA LEU A 271 -49.23 5.19 25.62
C LEU A 271 -50.68 5.31 25.10
N GLN A 272 -50.92 5.09 23.81
CA GLN A 272 -52.27 4.99 23.25
C GLN A 272 -53.00 3.74 23.77
N ARG A 273 -52.37 2.56 23.78
CA ARG A 273 -52.93 1.34 24.40
C ARG A 273 -53.19 1.53 25.92
N LEU A 274 -52.33 2.26 26.62
CA LEU A 274 -52.54 2.64 28.02
C LEU A 274 -53.68 3.66 28.21
N ARG A 275 -54.00 4.48 27.21
CA ARG A 275 -55.20 5.34 27.20
C ARG A 275 -56.46 4.53 26.88
N GLU A 276 -56.43 3.66 25.86
CA GLU A 276 -57.54 2.77 25.51
C GLU A 276 -57.93 1.86 26.68
N THR A 277 -56.97 1.23 27.35
CA THR A 277 -57.24 0.38 28.52
C THR A 277 -57.77 1.16 29.72
N LYS A 278 -57.31 2.40 29.95
CA LYS A 278 -57.87 3.30 30.97
C LYS A 278 -59.28 3.79 30.62
N ALA A 279 -59.55 4.09 29.35
CA ALA A 279 -60.88 4.46 28.86
C ALA A 279 -61.85 3.27 28.93
N SER A 280 -61.40 2.07 28.57
CA SER A 280 -62.18 0.83 28.67
C SER A 280 -62.52 0.47 30.12
N ARG A 281 -61.58 0.65 31.08
CA ARG A 281 -61.89 0.57 32.51
C ARG A 281 -62.94 1.60 32.90
N ARG A 282 -62.69 2.89 32.64
CA ARG A 282 -63.63 3.97 33.00
C ARG A 282 -65.04 3.77 32.41
N ASN A 283 -65.14 3.22 31.20
CA ASN A 283 -66.43 2.89 30.60
C ASN A 283 -67.12 1.72 31.33
N LYS A 284 -66.38 0.66 31.69
CA LYS A 284 -66.90 -0.45 32.51
C LYS A 284 -67.31 0.00 33.91
N ASP A 285 -66.57 0.92 34.52
CA ASP A 285 -66.91 1.50 35.83
C ASP A 285 -68.25 2.25 35.76
N VAL A 286 -68.49 3.00 34.68
CA VAL A 286 -69.78 3.67 34.39
C VAL A 286 -70.90 2.66 34.08
N THR A 287 -70.63 1.59 33.31
CA THR A 287 -71.63 0.55 33.04
C THR A 287 -72.01 -0.21 34.32
N LEU A 288 -71.06 -0.48 35.22
CA LEU A 288 -71.30 -1.14 36.50
C LEU A 288 -72.17 -0.28 37.43
N LEU A 289 -71.94 1.04 37.45
CA LEU A 289 -72.79 1.99 38.17
C LEU A 289 -74.23 2.05 37.60
N ALA A 290 -74.40 1.96 36.28
CA ALA A 290 -75.74 1.88 35.68
C ALA A 290 -76.46 0.57 36.03
N VAL A 291 -75.79 -0.58 35.91
CA VAL A 291 -76.37 -1.91 36.18
C VAL A 291 -76.68 -2.12 37.67
N THR A 292 -75.89 -1.53 38.58
CA THR A 292 -76.24 -1.54 40.02
C THR A 292 -77.50 -0.73 40.30
N TYR A 293 -77.68 0.41 39.63
CA TYR A 293 -78.89 1.23 39.74
C TYR A 293 -80.16 0.51 39.23
N GLU A 294 -80.06 -0.25 38.13
CA GLU A 294 -81.19 -1.08 37.65
C GLU A 294 -81.46 -2.30 38.54
N ASN A 295 -80.42 -2.91 39.14
CA ASN A 295 -80.61 -4.05 40.04
C ASN A 295 -81.27 -3.66 41.38
N GLU A 296 -81.03 -2.47 41.93
CA GLU A 296 -81.77 -1.99 43.11
C GLU A 296 -83.28 -1.81 42.81
N ILE A 297 -83.61 -1.36 41.59
CA ILE A 297 -85.01 -1.28 41.12
C ILE A 297 -85.60 -2.69 40.97
N PHE A 298 -84.82 -3.65 40.44
CA PHE A 298 -85.30 -5.01 40.18
C PHE A 298 -85.47 -5.87 41.44
N GLN A 299 -84.57 -5.78 42.43
CA GLN A 299 -84.66 -6.62 43.64
C GLN A 299 -85.88 -6.31 44.52
N HIS A 300 -86.51 -5.13 44.37
CA HIS A 300 -87.78 -4.86 45.04
C HIS A 300 -88.97 -5.70 44.51
N SER A 301 -88.79 -6.41 43.38
CA SER A 301 -89.78 -7.34 42.81
C SER A 301 -89.53 -8.83 43.08
N HIS A 302 -88.53 -9.19 43.88
CA HIS A 302 -88.27 -10.59 44.25
C HIS A 302 -88.77 -10.92 45.67
N SER A 303 -90.08 -10.90 45.81
CA SER A 303 -90.85 -11.50 46.91
C SER A 303 -92.15 -12.01 46.30
N ASP A 304 -92.58 -13.20 46.70
CA ASP A 304 -93.51 -14.12 46.00
C ASP A 304 -92.88 -14.88 44.80
N GLY A 305 -93.03 -16.22 44.68
CA GLY A 305 -93.55 -17.18 45.67
C GLY A 305 -93.83 -18.58 45.07
N GLN A 306 -93.37 -19.65 45.73
CA GLN A 306 -93.64 -21.07 45.37
C GLN A 306 -93.16 -21.98 46.54
N SER A 307 -93.84 -23.05 47.02
CA SER A 307 -95.20 -23.57 46.84
C SER A 307 -95.60 -24.57 47.97
N ILE A 308 -96.90 -24.84 48.08
CA ILE A 308 -97.66 -26.03 48.60
C ILE A 308 -96.88 -27.39 48.59
N ASP A 309 -97.15 -28.47 49.36
CA ASP A 309 -98.36 -29.17 49.93
C ASP A 309 -97.97 -29.95 51.23
N GLU A 310 -98.75 -30.72 52.03
CA GLU A 310 -100.17 -30.81 52.52
C GLU A 310 -100.20 -31.86 53.71
N GLU A 311 -101.33 -32.09 54.42
CA GLU A 311 -101.83 -33.41 54.95
C GLU A 311 -102.48 -33.48 56.39
N ALA A 312 -103.81 -33.68 56.39
CA ALA A 312 -104.72 -34.54 57.20
C ALA A 312 -104.73 -34.72 58.76
N ALA A 313 -105.89 -34.36 59.33
CA ALA A 313 -106.86 -35.23 60.06
C ALA A 313 -106.74 -35.68 61.55
N THR A 314 -107.95 -35.84 62.13
CA THR A 314 -108.38 -36.36 63.46
C THR A 314 -107.80 -37.73 63.88
N VAL A 315 -107.77 -38.09 65.18
CA VAL A 315 -108.73 -37.80 66.29
C VAL A 315 -108.07 -37.13 67.50
#